data_AF-G7VAE9-F1
#
_entry.id   AF-G7VAE9-F1
#
_cell.length_a   1.000
_cell.length_b   1.000
_cell.length_c   1.000
_cell.angle_alpha   90.00
_cell.angle_beta   90.00
_cell.angle_gamma   90.00
#
_symmetry.space_group_name_H-M   'P 1'
#
loop_
_entity.id
_entity.type
_entity.pdbx_description
1 polymer ?
#
loop_
_entity_poly.entity_id
_entity_poly.type
_entity_poly.pdbx_seq_one_letter_code
_entity_poly.pdbx_strand_id
1 'polypeptide(L)'
;MGSSSCIVTIFLVVVAAFAGNHLGKLNVGKFSLGESGALVAGMTLSLFLRNYSLLIPSWLIKISLIFFIATVGLIAGKKIQTVIKSHGFKFALLGLSITFIGALTSYIVVLTLPTLSKGHAAGTYVGALTSSPGLASALESATDYGKIMGSNYSADVGVKSKFVCKFPLADKITPF
;
A
#
# COMPACT_ATOMS: atom_id res chain seq x y z
N MET A 1 8.85 24.33 11.70
CA MET A 1 9.22 24.01 10.31
C MET A 1 8.30 22.96 9.65
N GLY A 2 7.04 22.79 10.07
CA GLY A 2 6.16 21.71 9.56
C GLY A 2 5.03 22.12 8.61
N SER A 3 4.61 23.39 8.59
CA SER A 3 3.45 23.84 7.80
C SER A 3 3.77 23.97 6.31
N SER A 4 4.95 24.53 5.96
CA SER A 4 5.38 24.71 4.57
C SER A 4 5.60 23.38 3.83
N SER A 5 6.09 22.34 4.51
CA SER A 5 6.31 21.04 3.86
C SER A 5 4.99 20.31 3.55
N CYS A 6 3.97 20.44 4.42
CA CYS A 6 2.65 19.88 4.15
C CYS A 6 1.97 20.53 2.95
N ILE A 7 2.05 21.85 2.81
CA ILE A 7 1.43 22.57 1.67
C ILE A 7 2.07 22.13 0.34
N VAL A 8 3.40 21.95 0.33
CA VAL A 8 4.15 21.50 -0.84
C VAL A 8 3.77 20.07 -1.20
N THR A 9 3.64 19.16 -0.22
CA THR A 9 3.21 17.78 -0.47
C THR A 9 1.81 17.72 -1.08
N ILE A 10 0.85 18.50 -0.54
CA ILE A 10 -0.52 18.52 -1.06
C ILE A 10 -0.55 19.08 -2.49
N PHE A 11 0.17 20.17 -2.74
CA PHE A 11 0.28 20.76 -4.08
C PHE A 11 0.89 19.76 -5.08
N LEU A 12 1.93 19.03 -4.67
CA LEU A 12 2.54 17.98 -5.50
C LEU A 12 1.58 16.84 -5.82
N VAL A 13 0.80 16.37 -4.84
CA VAL A 13 -0.19 15.31 -5.06
C VAL A 13 -1.27 15.74 -6.05
N VAL A 14 -1.72 17.00 -5.97
CA VAL A 14 -2.69 17.56 -6.93
C VAL A 14 -2.08 17.66 -8.32
N VAL A 15 -0.86 18.22 -8.45
CA VAL A 15 -0.15 18.28 -9.74
C VAL A 15 0.06 16.88 -10.32
N ALA A 16 0.40 15.90 -9.50
CA ALA A 16 0.53 14.50 -9.91
C ALA A 16 -0.78 13.93 -10.47
N ALA A 17 -1.90 14.18 -9.79
CA ALA A 17 -3.22 13.72 -10.22
C ALA A 17 -3.67 14.38 -11.53
N PHE A 18 -3.44 15.69 -11.68
CA PHE A 18 -3.74 16.42 -12.92
C PHE A 18 -2.85 15.96 -14.08
N ALA A 19 -1.53 15.87 -13.86
CA ALA A 19 -0.59 15.36 -14.84
C ALA A 19 -0.94 13.92 -15.24
N GLY A 20 -1.30 13.08 -14.28
CA GLY A 20 -1.71 11.69 -14.50
C GLY A 20 -3.01 11.55 -15.29
N ASN A 21 -4.01 12.38 -15.04
CA ASN A 21 -5.23 12.42 -15.84
C ASN A 21 -4.95 12.90 -17.28
N HIS A 22 -4.03 13.86 -17.44
CA HIS A 22 -3.62 14.35 -18.76
C HIS A 22 -2.79 13.33 -19.54
N LEU A 23 -1.93 12.56 -18.84
CA LEU A 23 -1.17 11.45 -19.41
C LEU A 23 -2.05 10.23 -19.72
N GLY A 24 -3.06 9.94 -18.89
CA GLY A 24 -4.01 8.85 -19.10
C GLY A 24 -4.88 9.03 -20.35
N LYS A 25 -5.08 10.29 -20.79
CA LYS A 25 -5.79 10.64 -22.02
C LYS A 25 -4.94 10.61 -23.29
N LEU A 26 -3.62 10.46 -23.19
CA LEU A 26 -2.76 10.32 -24.37
C LEU A 26 -2.99 8.93 -25.00
N ASN A 27 -3.65 8.93 -26.15
CA ASN A 27 -3.85 7.73 -26.95
C ASN A 27 -2.55 7.42 -27.71
N VAL A 28 -1.84 6.39 -27.29
CA VAL A 28 -0.73 5.82 -28.06
C VAL A 28 -1.32 4.72 -28.96
N GLY A 29 -1.82 5.13 -30.13
CA GLY A 29 -2.45 4.22 -31.09
C GLY A 29 -3.82 3.70 -30.61
N LYS A 30 -3.99 2.37 -30.52
CA LYS A 30 -5.24 1.70 -30.10
C LYS A 30 -5.34 1.48 -28.58
N PHE A 31 -4.30 1.81 -27.82
CA PHE A 31 -4.28 1.61 -26.37
C PHE A 31 -4.51 2.95 -25.64
N SER A 32 -5.58 3.01 -24.86
CA SER A 32 -5.86 4.11 -23.94
C SER A 32 -5.40 3.69 -22.54
N LEU A 33 -4.50 4.46 -21.94
CA LEU A 33 -3.98 4.22 -20.59
C LEU A 33 -5.08 4.44 -19.53
N GLY A 34 -6.09 5.25 -19.84
CA GLY A 34 -7.25 5.48 -18.97
C GLY A 34 -6.85 5.87 -17.55
N GLU A 35 -7.60 5.39 -16.57
CA GLU A 35 -7.34 5.62 -15.14
C GLU A 35 -6.00 5.03 -14.66
N SER A 36 -5.44 4.04 -15.37
CA SER A 36 -4.12 3.48 -15.02
C SER A 36 -2.97 4.43 -15.32
N GLY A 37 -3.20 5.44 -16.19
CA GLY A 37 -2.25 6.52 -16.46
C GLY A 37 -1.94 7.38 -15.23
N ALA A 38 -2.89 7.54 -14.30
CA ALA A 38 -2.66 8.26 -13.05
C ALA A 38 -1.67 7.53 -12.14
N LEU A 39 -1.73 6.20 -12.10
CA LEU A 39 -0.84 5.37 -11.29
C LEU A 39 0.59 5.39 -11.85
N VAL A 40 0.74 5.23 -13.18
CA VAL A 40 2.05 5.29 -13.85
C VAL A 40 2.67 6.69 -13.69
N ALA A 41 1.89 7.76 -13.90
CA ALA A 41 2.37 9.12 -13.70
C ALA A 41 2.81 9.38 -12.25
N GLY A 42 2.06 8.86 -11.26
CA GLY A 42 2.45 8.93 -9.86
C GLY A 42 3.75 8.19 -9.56
N MET A 43 3.96 7.00 -10.14
CA MET A 43 5.21 6.25 -10.01
C MET A 43 6.40 6.99 -10.66
N THR A 44 6.23 7.50 -11.88
CA THR A 44 7.26 8.26 -12.60
C THR A 44 7.61 9.54 -11.85
N LEU A 45 6.60 10.29 -11.38
CA LEU A 45 6.81 11.51 -10.61
C LEU A 45 7.49 11.20 -9.27
N SER A 46 7.10 10.13 -8.58
CA SER A 46 7.75 9.68 -7.34
C SER A 46 9.24 9.38 -7.55
N LEU A 47 9.61 8.74 -8.66
CA LEU A 47 11.02 8.51 -9.02
C LEU A 47 11.75 9.82 -9.32
N PHE A 48 11.13 10.75 -10.04
CA PHE A 48 11.71 12.06 -10.35
C PHE A 48 11.93 12.91 -9.09
N LEU A 49 11.02 12.82 -8.12
CA LEU A 49 11.11 13.51 -6.84
C LEU A 49 11.84 12.75 -5.74
N ARG A 50 12.52 11.63 -6.06
CA ARG A 50 13.26 10.81 -5.08
C ARG A 50 14.30 11.60 -4.26
N ASN A 51 14.82 12.68 -4.83
CA ASN A 51 15.81 13.56 -4.17
C ASN A 51 15.19 14.52 -3.13
N TYR A 52 13.86 14.68 -3.11
CA TYR A 52 13.16 15.50 -2.13
C TYR A 52 12.67 14.62 -0.98
N SER A 53 13.03 14.95 0.26
CA SER A 53 12.51 14.29 1.46
C SER A 53 11.06 14.68 1.70
N LEU A 54 10.14 14.09 0.93
CA LEU A 54 8.71 14.27 1.05
C LEU A 54 8.20 13.50 2.27
N LEU A 55 7.75 14.24 3.27
CA LEU A 55 7.03 13.67 4.41
C LEU A 55 5.55 13.67 4.08
N ILE A 56 5.01 12.48 3.81
CA ILE A 56 3.57 12.29 3.61
C ILE A 56 2.94 12.18 5.00
N PRO A 57 2.00 13.07 5.35
CA PRO A 57 1.42 13.03 6.67
C PRO A 57 0.38 11.91 6.76
N SER A 58 0.40 11.12 7.85
CA SER A 58 -0.41 9.89 7.99
C SER A 58 -1.93 10.10 7.86
N TRP A 59 -2.42 11.30 8.20
CA TRP A 59 -3.85 11.64 8.06
C TRP A 59 -4.30 11.65 6.59
N LEU A 60 -3.42 12.03 5.65
CA LEU A 60 -3.73 12.11 4.23
C LEU A 60 -4.02 10.71 3.67
N ILE A 61 -3.17 9.73 3.99
CA ILE A 61 -3.34 8.33 3.58
C ILE A 61 -4.66 7.78 4.13
N LYS A 62 -4.99 8.07 5.40
CA LYS A 62 -6.23 7.60 6.05
C LYS A 62 -7.48 8.17 5.37
N ILE A 63 -7.50 9.48 5.09
CA ILE A 63 -8.64 10.12 4.40
C ILE A 63 -8.77 9.61 2.96
N SER A 64 -7.67 9.53 2.22
CA SER A 64 -7.69 8.98 0.85
C SER A 64 -8.19 7.55 0.82
N LEU A 65 -7.81 6.73 1.79
CA LEU A 65 -8.25 5.34 1.89
C LEU A 65 -9.75 5.24 2.17
N ILE A 66 -10.27 6.04 3.11
CA ILE A 66 -11.72 6.09 3.42
C ILE A 66 -12.50 6.54 2.19
N PHE A 67 -12.07 7.61 1.51
CA PHE A 67 -12.74 8.11 0.31
C PHE A 67 -12.66 7.10 -0.86
N PHE A 68 -11.53 6.42 -1.02
CA PHE A 68 -11.34 5.37 -2.01
C PHE A 68 -12.27 4.17 -1.76
N ILE A 69 -12.28 3.64 -0.54
CA ILE A 69 -13.14 2.51 -0.16
C ILE A 69 -14.62 2.89 -0.30
N ALA A 70 -15.01 4.09 0.12
CA ALA A 70 -16.38 4.58 -0.01
C ALA A 70 -16.81 4.68 -1.48
N THR A 71 -15.95 5.22 -2.35
CA THR A 71 -16.24 5.38 -3.78
C THR A 71 -16.33 4.02 -4.50
N VAL A 72 -15.33 3.15 -4.31
CA VAL A 72 -15.34 1.81 -4.91
C VAL A 72 -16.51 0.98 -4.40
N GLY A 73 -16.83 1.08 -3.10
CA GLY A 73 -17.99 0.43 -2.49
C GLY A 73 -19.32 0.90 -3.08
N LEU A 74 -19.49 2.21 -3.29
CA LEU A 74 -20.71 2.77 -3.90
C LEU A 74 -20.88 2.34 -5.37
N ILE A 75 -19.78 2.26 -6.14
CA ILE A 75 -19.79 1.78 -7.52
C ILE A 75 -20.13 0.28 -7.59
N ALA A 76 -19.52 -0.52 -6.71
CA ALA A 76 -19.75 -1.97 -6.65
C ALA A 76 -21.18 -2.31 -6.17
N GLY A 77 -21.68 -1.57 -5.17
CA GLY A 77 -22.99 -1.82 -4.55
C GLY A 77 -24.15 -1.80 -5.54
N LYS A 78 -24.13 -0.88 -6.52
CA LYS A 78 -25.17 -0.79 -7.56
C LYS A 78 -25.29 -2.05 -8.42
N LYS A 79 -24.19 -2.80 -8.62
CA LYS A 79 -24.16 -4.00 -9.46
C LYS A 79 -24.35 -5.30 -8.67
N ILE A 80 -24.05 -5.26 -7.37
CA ILE A 80 -24.09 -6.43 -6.49
C ILE A 80 -25.51 -7.01 -6.32
N GLN A 81 -26.55 -6.17 -6.30
CA GLN A 81 -27.94 -6.63 -6.11
C GLN A 81 -28.39 -7.65 -7.17
N THR A 82 -28.03 -7.42 -8.44
CA THR A 82 -28.36 -8.32 -9.55
C THR A 82 -27.53 -9.61 -9.48
N VAL A 83 -26.26 -9.50 -9.08
CA VAL A 83 -25.32 -10.63 -9.01
C VAL A 83 -25.65 -11.59 -7.86
N ILE A 84 -26.05 -11.06 -6.69
CA ILE A 84 -26.42 -11.87 -5.53
C ILE A 84 -27.66 -12.73 -5.82
N LYS A 85 -28.70 -12.16 -6.45
CA LYS A 85 -29.96 -12.88 -6.72
C LYS A 85 -29.78 -14.07 -7.66
N SER A 86 -28.82 -14.01 -8.57
CA SER A 86 -28.62 -15.05 -9.58
C SER A 86 -27.55 -16.08 -9.17
N HIS A 87 -26.47 -15.65 -8.53
CA HIS A 87 -25.27 -16.49 -8.31
C HIS A 87 -24.58 -16.25 -6.96
N GLY A 88 -25.24 -15.62 -5.97
CA GLY A 88 -24.60 -15.13 -4.74
C GLY A 88 -23.74 -16.16 -4.00
N PHE A 89 -24.21 -17.39 -3.84
CA PHE A 89 -23.44 -18.45 -3.17
C PHE A 89 -22.16 -18.85 -3.92
N LYS A 90 -22.23 -18.93 -5.26
CA LYS A 90 -21.05 -19.26 -6.09
C LYS A 90 -20.00 -18.15 -6.01
N PHE A 91 -20.42 -16.88 -6.02
CA PHE A 91 -19.50 -15.74 -5.88
C PHE A 91 -18.84 -15.68 -4.50
N ALA A 92 -19.59 -15.96 -3.43
CA ALA A 92 -19.04 -16.01 -2.08
C ALA A 92 -17.98 -17.12 -1.94
N LEU A 93 -18.29 -18.32 -2.46
CA LEU A 93 -17.35 -19.44 -2.43
C LEU A 93 -16.09 -19.18 -3.26
N LEU A 94 -16.24 -18.48 -4.40
CA LEU A 94 -15.11 -18.09 -5.24
C LEU A 94 -14.17 -17.12 -4.51
N GLY A 95 -14.73 -16.06 -3.89
CA GLY A 95 -13.95 -15.09 -3.13
C GLY A 95 -13.24 -15.69 -1.93
N LEU A 96 -13.92 -16.58 -1.20
CA LEU A 96 -13.34 -17.31 -0.08
C LEU A 96 -12.22 -18.24 -0.55
N SER A 97 -12.43 -19.01 -1.62
CA SER A 97 -11.41 -19.91 -2.17
C SER A 97 -10.17 -19.15 -2.63
N ILE A 98 -10.33 -18.05 -3.38
CA ILE A 98 -9.20 -17.24 -3.86
C ILE A 98 -8.38 -16.68 -2.69
N THR A 99 -9.06 -16.17 -1.65
CA THR A 99 -8.39 -15.65 -0.45
C THR A 99 -7.64 -16.75 0.29
N PHE A 100 -8.27 -17.91 0.47
CA PHE A 100 -7.67 -19.03 1.18
C PHE A 100 -6.46 -19.60 0.44
N ILE A 101 -6.56 -19.75 -0.88
CA ILE A 101 -5.45 -20.18 -1.73
C ILE A 101 -4.30 -19.17 -1.67
N GLY A 102 -4.60 -17.87 -1.80
CA GLY A 102 -3.58 -16.81 -1.69
C GLY A 102 -2.88 -16.81 -0.32
N ALA A 103 -3.62 -17.01 0.76
CA ALA A 103 -3.08 -17.08 2.12
C ALA A 103 -2.19 -18.31 2.29
N LEU A 104 -2.66 -19.47 1.83
CA LEU A 104 -1.92 -20.72 1.89
C LEU A 104 -0.63 -20.65 1.06
N THR A 105 -0.69 -20.14 -0.17
CA THR A 105 0.49 -19.94 -1.02
C THR A 105 1.49 -18.99 -0.36
N SER A 106 1.03 -17.86 0.18
CA SER A 106 1.92 -16.90 0.85
C SER A 106 2.56 -17.49 2.11
N TYR A 107 1.82 -18.30 2.86
CA TYR A 107 2.33 -19.01 4.04
C TYR A 107 3.40 -20.04 3.67
N ILE A 108 3.17 -20.84 2.63
CA ILE A 108 4.15 -21.82 2.13
C ILE A 108 5.43 -21.12 1.65
N VAL A 109 5.32 -19.99 0.96
CA VAL A 109 6.49 -19.22 0.49
C VAL A 109 7.33 -18.70 1.66
N VAL A 110 6.70 -18.20 2.73
CA VAL A 110 7.41 -17.75 3.94
C VAL A 110 8.13 -18.91 4.64
N LEU A 111 7.55 -20.12 4.62
CA LEU A 111 8.18 -21.30 5.22
C LEU A 111 9.35 -21.84 4.39
N THR A 112 9.25 -21.77 3.06
CA THR A 112 10.26 -22.33 2.14
C THR A 112 11.43 -21.39 1.88
N LEU A 113 11.21 -20.07 1.98
CA LEU A 113 12.25 -19.06 1.87
C LEU A 113 12.39 -18.27 3.19
N PRO A 114 13.21 -18.77 4.15
CA PRO A 114 13.46 -18.08 5.42
C PRO A 114 14.20 -16.74 5.27
N THR A 115 14.61 -16.37 4.05
CA THR A 115 15.20 -15.07 3.72
C THR A 115 14.17 -13.96 3.52
N LEU A 116 12.87 -14.30 3.37
CA LEU A 116 11.81 -13.29 3.24
C LEU A 116 11.33 -12.80 4.61
N SER A 117 11.49 -11.50 4.85
CA SER A 117 10.83 -10.82 5.97
C SER A 117 9.30 -10.92 5.86
N LYS A 118 8.63 -11.12 7.00
CA LYS A 118 7.16 -11.17 7.13
C LYS A 118 6.49 -9.96 6.46
N GLY A 119 7.14 -8.79 6.47
CA GLY A 119 6.65 -7.56 5.83
C GLY A 119 6.57 -7.64 4.30
N HIS A 120 7.53 -8.29 3.64
CA HIS A 120 7.50 -8.45 2.18
C HIS A 120 6.39 -9.42 1.76
N ALA A 121 6.23 -10.52 2.50
CA ALA A 121 5.18 -11.50 2.24
C ALA A 121 3.77 -10.90 2.42
N ALA A 122 3.56 -10.09 3.45
CA ALA A 122 2.29 -9.37 3.65
C ALA A 122 2.01 -8.40 2.50
N GLY A 123 3.02 -7.65 2.04
CA GLY A 123 2.88 -6.75 0.89
C GLY A 123 2.54 -7.48 -0.42
N THR A 124 3.25 -8.58 -0.72
CA THR A 124 2.99 -9.38 -1.93
C THR A 124 1.65 -10.10 -1.88
N TYR A 125 1.25 -10.62 -0.71
CA TYR A 125 -0.05 -11.29 -0.53
C TYR A 125 -1.19 -10.32 -0.85
N VAL A 126 -1.14 -9.13 -0.25
CA VAL A 126 -2.22 -8.17 -0.39
C VAL A 126 -2.22 -7.51 -1.78
N GLY A 127 -1.04 -7.32 -2.38
CA GLY A 127 -0.88 -6.92 -3.77
C GLY A 127 -1.44 -7.95 -4.76
N ALA A 128 -1.17 -9.24 -4.54
CA ALA A 128 -1.72 -10.33 -5.36
C ALA A 128 -3.25 -10.43 -5.25
N LEU A 129 -3.81 -10.15 -4.07
CA LEU A 129 -5.25 -10.00 -3.87
C LEU A 129 -5.84 -8.71 -4.48
N THR A 130 -5.02 -7.86 -5.10
CA THR A 130 -5.42 -6.56 -5.67
C THR A 130 -6.11 -5.66 -4.63
N SER A 131 -5.78 -5.84 -3.35
CA SER A 131 -6.42 -5.11 -2.24
C SER A 131 -5.57 -3.90 -1.83
N SER A 132 -5.68 -2.82 -2.61
CA SER A 132 -5.07 -1.52 -2.30
C SER A 132 -5.25 -1.07 -0.83
N PRO A 133 -6.45 -1.19 -0.21
CA PRO A 133 -6.61 -0.84 1.20
C PRO A 133 -5.88 -1.78 2.15
N GLY A 134 -5.78 -3.07 1.83
CA GLY A 134 -5.01 -3.98 2.67
C GLY A 134 -3.51 -3.68 2.62
N LEU A 135 -2.98 -3.20 1.48
CA LEU A 135 -1.56 -2.85 1.34
C LEU A 135 -1.23 -1.65 2.24
N ALA A 136 -2.12 -0.66 2.29
CA ALA A 136 -1.99 0.48 3.19
C ALA A 136 -2.02 0.04 4.67
N SER A 137 -2.94 -0.86 5.04
CA SER A 137 -3.00 -1.43 6.40
C SER A 137 -1.74 -2.23 6.76
N ALA A 138 -1.21 -3.03 5.83
CA ALA A 138 0.02 -3.79 6.04
C ALA A 138 1.23 -2.87 6.30
N LEU A 139 1.31 -1.74 5.59
CA LEU A 139 2.37 -0.74 5.77
C LEU A 139 2.27 -0.01 7.11
N GLU A 140 1.06 0.36 7.54
CA GLU A 140 0.83 0.98 8.86
C GLU A 140 1.23 0.00 9.98
N SER A 141 0.77 -1.26 9.91
CA SER A 141 1.16 -2.28 10.89
C SER A 141 2.68 -2.49 10.94
N ALA A 142 3.35 -2.59 9.79
CA ALA A 142 4.80 -2.71 9.74
C ALA A 142 5.53 -1.52 10.39
N THR A 143 4.99 -0.30 10.24
CA THR A 143 5.53 0.91 10.86
C THR A 143 5.35 0.89 12.38
N ASP A 144 4.18 0.47 12.87
CA ASP A 144 3.91 0.31 14.30
C ASP A 144 4.82 -0.74 14.94
N TYR A 145 5.00 -1.91 14.31
CA TYR A 145 5.96 -2.92 14.78
C TYR A 145 7.39 -2.37 14.84
N GLY A 146 7.82 -1.59 13.83
CA GLY A 146 9.13 -0.94 13.83
C GLY A 146 9.31 0.08 14.97
N LYS A 147 8.26 0.84 15.30
CA LYS A 147 8.27 1.81 16.41
C LYS A 147 8.33 1.12 17.78
N ILE A 148 7.58 0.04 17.96
CA ILE A 148 7.59 -0.74 19.20
C ILE A 148 8.95 -1.40 19.40
N MET A 149 9.51 -2.05 18.38
CA MET A 149 10.85 -2.62 18.44
C MET A 149 11.90 -1.54 18.74
N GLY A 150 11.89 -0.40 18.03
CA GLY A 150 12.83 0.69 18.28
C GLY A 150 12.71 1.31 19.68
N SER A 151 11.51 1.35 20.26
CA SER A 151 11.29 1.82 21.64
C SER A 151 11.81 0.84 22.69
N ASN A 152 11.65 -0.47 22.47
CA ASN A 152 12.18 -1.49 23.38
C ASN A 152 13.71 -1.55 23.34
N TYR A 153 14.31 -1.42 22.15
CA TYR A 153 15.77 -1.29 22.02
C TYR A 153 16.28 -0.01 22.70
N SER A 154 15.59 1.13 22.58
CA SER A 154 16.02 2.39 23.23
C SER A 154 15.90 2.37 24.76
N ALA A 155 15.09 1.46 25.33
CA ALA A 155 14.99 1.26 26.77
C ALA A 155 16.09 0.34 27.31
N ASP A 156 16.58 -0.60 26.50
CA ASP A 156 17.60 -1.59 26.88
C ASP A 156 19.04 -1.10 26.61
N VAL A 157 19.25 -0.36 25.51
CA VAL A 157 20.49 0.37 25.21
C VAL A 157 20.24 1.87 25.33
N GLY A 158 20.75 2.50 26.39
CA GLY A 158 20.67 3.94 26.66
C GLY A 158 21.42 4.82 25.65
N VAL A 159 21.12 4.70 24.36
CA VAL A 159 21.76 5.41 23.25
C VAL A 159 20.82 6.47 22.69
N LYS A 160 21.24 7.73 22.80
CA LYS A 160 20.58 8.92 22.24
C LYS A 160 20.39 8.81 20.72
N SER A 161 19.16 8.50 20.31
CA SER A 161 18.30 9.02 19.22
C SER A 161 18.85 9.52 17.86
N LYS A 162 20.14 9.40 17.52
CA LYS A 162 20.68 9.98 16.26
C LYS A 162 21.17 8.98 15.20
N PHE A 163 21.12 7.68 15.47
CA PHE A 163 21.70 6.66 14.57
C PHE A 163 20.72 5.58 14.04
N VAL A 164 19.41 5.70 14.30
CA VAL A 164 18.39 4.72 13.84
C VAL A 164 17.97 4.95 12.36
N CYS A 165 18.66 5.81 11.61
CA CYS A 165 18.39 6.01 10.17
C CYS A 165 19.20 5.09 9.25
N LYS A 166 19.96 4.15 9.80
CA LYS A 166 20.67 3.13 9.02
C LYS A 166 20.37 1.75 9.60
N PHE A 167 19.13 1.30 9.48
CA PHE A 167 18.75 -0.05 9.84
C PHE A 167 19.17 -1.00 8.71
N PRO A 168 20.20 -1.85 8.89
CA PRO A 168 20.49 -2.94 7.98
C PRO A 168 19.52 -4.08 8.35
N LEU A 169 18.64 -4.44 7.43
CA LEU A 169 17.89 -5.69 7.52
C LEU A 169 18.89 -6.84 7.36
N ALA A 170 18.63 -7.90 8.12
CA ALA A 170 19.26 -9.21 8.05
C ALA A 170 20.56 -9.37 8.85
N ASP A 171 20.42 -9.70 10.13
CA ASP A 171 20.67 -11.09 10.50
C ASP A 171 19.99 -11.47 11.82
N LYS A 172 19.26 -12.59 11.79
CA LYS A 172 18.77 -13.37 12.94
C LYS A 172 17.87 -12.69 13.98
N ILE A 173 16.57 -12.61 13.73
CA ILE A 173 15.56 -12.76 14.81
C ILE A 173 14.33 -13.53 14.28
N THR A 174 14.49 -14.84 14.11
CA THR A 174 13.45 -15.82 14.48
C THR A 174 13.84 -16.29 15.89
N PRO A 175 12.94 -16.35 16.88
CA PRO A 175 11.70 -17.15 16.78
C PRO A 175 10.43 -16.38 17.14
N PHE A 176 9.29 -16.98 16.76
CA PHE A 176 7.89 -16.50 16.81
C PHE A 176 7.46 -15.68 15.57
#